data_AF-D8M032-F1
#
_entry.id   AF-D8M032-F1
#
_cell.length_a   1.000
_cell.length_b   1.000
_cell.length_c   1.000
_cell.angle_alpha   90.00
_cell.angle_beta   90.00
_cell.angle_gamma   90.00
#
_symmetry.space_group_name_H-M   'P 1'
#
loop_
_entity.id
_entity.type
_entity.pdbx_description
1 polymer ?
#
loop_
_entity_poly.entity_id
_entity_poly.type
_entity_poly.pdbx_seq_one_letter_code
_entity_poly.pdbx_strand_id
1 'polypeptide(L)'
;MREIIQIYDGMETLESLPLEEGSDEAASKKEEELIGYSAILNLNHGALYYSKRCMLAYLKERLDRIRQKRWAKGNVLTEQEQSLMSKEEVNYFQQYDSLLSSYMQHTEVTATCDYGEIVTTSGTINISCSILYASS
;
A
#
# COMPACT_ATOMS: atom_id res chain seq x y z
N MET A 1 21.88 -2.95 4.55
CA MET A 1 21.49 -4.36 4.85
C MET A 1 22.68 -5.23 5.19
N ARG A 2 23.75 -5.29 4.39
CA ARG A 2 24.96 -6.09 4.72
C ARG A 2 25.55 -5.76 6.10
N GLU A 3 25.66 -4.47 6.43
CA GLU A 3 26.18 -4.03 7.74
C GLU A 3 25.28 -4.43 8.93
N ILE A 4 23.94 -4.38 8.76
CA ILE A 4 23.01 -4.82 9.81
C ILE A 4 23.13 -6.33 10.04
N ILE A 5 23.29 -7.12 8.97
CA ILE A 5 23.49 -8.57 9.07
C ILE A 5 24.81 -8.87 9.80
N GLN A 6 25.88 -8.15 9.49
CA GLN A 6 27.16 -8.25 10.20
C GLN A 6 27.04 -7.89 11.68
N ILE A 7 26.19 -6.92 12.03
CA ILE A 7 25.91 -6.55 13.42
C ILE A 7 25.13 -7.65 14.15
N TYR A 8 24.12 -8.25 13.50
CA TYR A 8 23.39 -9.39 14.08
C TYR A 8 24.32 -10.60 14.31
N ASP A 9 25.14 -10.94 13.32
CA ASP A 9 26.12 -12.03 13.39
C ASP A 9 27.17 -11.78 14.49
N GLY A 10 27.62 -10.53 14.62
CA GLY A 10 28.51 -10.10 15.71
C GLY A 10 27.86 -10.23 17.09
N MET A 11 26.60 -9.82 17.24
CA MET A 11 25.85 -9.95 18.49
C MET A 11 25.63 -11.41 18.89
N GLU A 12 25.22 -12.27 17.94
CA GLU A 12 25.04 -13.71 18.15
C GLU A 12 26.35 -14.39 18.57
N THR A 13 27.45 -14.03 17.91
CA THR A 13 28.79 -14.50 18.26
C THR A 13 29.15 -14.07 19.68
N LEU A 14 28.92 -12.80 20.03
CA LEU A 14 29.24 -12.26 21.36
C LEU A 14 28.44 -12.95 22.48
N GLU A 15 27.16 -13.23 22.24
CA GLU A 15 26.26 -13.91 23.17
C GLU A 15 26.74 -15.35 23.44
N SER A 16 27.20 -16.04 22.39
CA SER A 16 27.69 -17.43 22.44
C SER A 16 29.03 -17.64 23.18
N LEU A 17 29.83 -16.57 23.36
CA LEU A 17 31.14 -16.66 23.99
C LEU A 17 31.04 -16.99 25.50
N PRO A 18 31.86 -17.93 26.03
CA PRO A 18 31.92 -18.24 27.45
C PRO A 18 32.32 -17.02 28.28
N LEU A 19 31.76 -16.87 29.48
CA LEU A 19 32.28 -15.91 30.45
C LEU A 19 33.61 -16.45 30.98
N GLU A 20 34.70 -15.71 30.81
CA GLU A 20 35.98 -16.11 31.40
C GLU A 20 35.86 -16.13 32.94
N GLU A 21 36.10 -17.29 33.56
CA GLU A 21 36.03 -17.46 35.00
C GLU A 21 37.14 -16.63 35.68
N GLY A 22 36.76 -15.53 36.34
CA GLY A 22 37.66 -14.68 37.13
C GLY A 22 37.86 -13.24 36.63
N SER A 23 37.16 -12.80 35.57
CA SER A 23 37.30 -11.45 35.01
C SER A 23 36.00 -10.64 35.06
N ASP A 24 35.69 -10.04 36.21
CA ASP A 24 34.56 -9.10 36.34
C ASP A 24 34.65 -7.95 35.30
N GLU A 25 35.87 -7.57 34.92
CA GLU A 25 36.14 -6.56 33.89
C GLU A 25 35.79 -7.02 32.46
N ALA A 26 35.91 -8.31 32.14
CA ALA A 26 35.56 -8.81 30.81
C ALA A 26 34.04 -9.00 30.66
N ALA A 27 33.37 -9.38 31.76
CA ALA A 27 31.90 -9.43 31.81
C ALA A 27 31.29 -8.04 31.58
N SER A 28 31.83 -7.01 32.23
CA SER A 28 31.37 -5.62 32.05
C SER A 28 31.55 -5.11 30.61
N LYS A 29 32.64 -5.45 29.93
CA LYS A 29 32.88 -5.05 28.53
C LYS A 29 31.94 -5.75 27.56
N LYS A 30 31.71 -7.05 27.75
CA LYS A 30 30.74 -7.83 26.97
C LYS A 30 29.33 -7.25 27.09
N GLU A 31 28.93 -6.83 28.29
CA GLU A 31 27.63 -6.21 28.53
C GLU A 31 27.50 -4.85 27.84
N GLU A 32 28.54 -4.00 27.89
CA GLU A 32 28.57 -2.71 27.21
C GLU A 32 28.46 -2.85 25.67
N GLU A 33 29.18 -3.81 25.07
CA GLU A 33 29.08 -4.11 23.65
C GLU A 33 27.69 -4.66 23.26
N LEU A 34 27.11 -5.54 24.08
CA LEU A 34 25.76 -6.08 23.86
C LEU A 34 24.69 -4.98 23.90
N ILE A 35 24.82 -4.04 24.84
CA ILE A 35 23.95 -2.86 24.92
C ILE A 35 24.11 -2.00 23.66
N GLY A 36 25.33 -1.79 23.19
CA GLY A 36 25.63 -1.05 21.96
C GLY A 36 24.97 -1.69 20.72
N TYR A 37 25.15 -3.00 20.53
CA TYR A 37 24.52 -3.74 19.44
C TYR A 37 22.99 -3.70 19.53
N SER A 38 22.42 -3.97 20.71
CA SER A 38 20.98 -3.90 20.95
C SER A 38 20.39 -2.52 20.61
N ALA A 39 21.06 -1.43 21.01
CA ALA A 39 20.63 -0.07 20.69
C ALA A 39 20.59 0.18 19.18
N ILE A 40 21.65 -0.20 18.46
CA ILE A 40 21.73 -0.02 17.00
C ILE A 40 20.66 -0.84 16.29
N LEU A 41 20.43 -2.09 16.71
CA LEU A 41 19.42 -2.96 16.12
C LEU A 41 18.01 -2.43 16.34
N ASN A 42 17.69 -1.98 17.55
CA ASN A 42 16.39 -1.42 17.88
C ASN A 42 16.11 -0.13 17.10
N LEU A 43 17.11 0.74 16.93
CA LEU A 43 16.98 1.96 16.12
C LEU A 43 16.70 1.63 14.65
N ASN A 44 17.48 0.70 14.07
CA ASN A 44 17.30 0.29 12.68
C ASN A 44 15.95 -0.42 12.47
N HIS A 45 15.57 -1.30 13.38
CA HIS A 45 14.27 -1.97 13.37
C HIS A 45 13.14 -0.93 13.39
N GLY A 46 13.17 0.01 14.34
CA GLY A 46 12.20 1.10 14.41
C GLY A 46 12.10 1.91 13.12
N ALA A 47 13.24 2.30 12.53
CA ALA A 47 13.29 3.06 11.28
C ALA A 47 12.72 2.28 10.08
N LEU A 48 13.02 0.98 9.98
CA LEU A 48 12.47 0.11 8.94
C LEU A 48 10.96 -0.08 9.11
N TYR A 49 10.49 -0.31 10.34
CA TYR A 49 9.06 -0.44 10.63
C TYR A 49 8.31 0.86 10.33
N TYR A 50 8.86 2.02 10.67
CA TYR A 50 8.28 3.30 10.35
C TYR A 50 8.19 3.50 8.83
N SER A 51 9.28 3.29 8.11
CA SER A 51 9.32 3.41 6.64
C SER A 51 8.31 2.48 5.97
N LYS A 52 8.25 1.21 6.42
CA LYS A 52 7.27 0.23 5.93
C LYS A 52 5.83 0.69 6.18
N ARG A 53 5.52 1.18 7.38
CA ARG A 53 4.19 1.70 7.72
C ARG A 53 3.79 2.87 6.84
N CYS A 54 4.68 3.86 6.66
CA CYS A 54 4.41 5.02 5.83
C CYS A 54 4.19 4.65 4.36
N MET A 55 5.04 3.77 3.79
CA MET A 55 4.88 3.30 2.42
C MET A 55 3.57 2.55 2.21
N LEU A 56 3.22 1.62 3.12
CA LEU A 56 1.96 0.88 3.03
C LEU A 56 0.73 1.79 3.21
N ALA A 57 0.79 2.75 4.13
CA ALA A 57 -0.29 3.71 4.33
C ALA A 57 -0.49 4.58 3.08
N TYR A 58 0.59 5.09 2.49
CA TYR A 58 0.53 5.84 1.24
C TYR A 58 -0.07 5.02 0.10
N LEU A 59 0.42 3.79 -0.10
CA LEU A 59 -0.09 2.89 -1.14
C LEU A 59 -1.57 2.58 -0.93
N LYS A 60 -1.99 2.31 0.31
CA LYS A 60 -3.40 2.03 0.63
C LYS A 60 -4.30 3.21 0.29
N GLU A 61 -3.94 4.40 0.74
CA GLU A 61 -4.67 5.63 0.47
C GLU A 61 -4.75 5.93 -1.04
N ARG A 62 -3.64 5.73 -1.76
CA ARG A 62 -3.59 5.93 -3.21
C ARG A 62 -4.47 4.94 -3.96
N LEU A 63 -4.46 3.66 -3.57
CA LEU A 63 -5.34 2.63 -4.15
C LEU A 63 -6.82 2.90 -3.86
N ASP A 64 -7.15 3.39 -2.65
CA ASP A 64 -8.52 3.77 -2.32
C ASP A 64 -9.02 4.93 -3.19
N ARG A 65 -8.17 5.93 -3.47
CA ARG A 65 -8.48 7.00 -4.43
C ARG A 65 -8.68 6.48 -5.85
N ILE A 66 -7.87 5.51 -6.28
CA ILE A 66 -8.03 4.85 -7.59
C ILE A 66 -9.36 4.09 -7.65
N ARG A 67 -9.76 3.37 -6.59
CA ARG A 67 -11.08 2.73 -6.52
C ARG A 67 -12.20 3.77 -6.57
N GLN A 68 -12.09 4.88 -5.86
CA GLN A 68 -13.10 5.94 -5.89
C GLN A 68 -13.27 6.52 -7.30
N LYS A 69 -12.19 6.64 -8.09
CA LYS A 69 -12.28 7.05 -9.51
C LYS A 69 -13.21 6.13 -10.31
N ARG A 70 -13.18 4.80 -10.07
CA ARG A 70 -14.07 3.84 -10.74
C ARG A 70 -15.55 4.11 -10.45
N TRP A 71 -15.87 4.51 -9.24
CA TRP A 71 -17.24 4.83 -8.81
C TRP A 71 -17.68 6.23 -9.25
N ALA A 72 -16.74 7.18 -9.40
CA ALA A 72 -17.05 8.55 -9.79
C ALA A 72 -17.14 8.76 -11.31
N LYS A 73 -16.27 8.12 -12.11
CA LYS A 73 -16.17 8.33 -13.57
C LYS A 73 -16.53 7.10 -14.41
N GLY A 74 -16.66 5.93 -13.80
CA GLY A 74 -16.90 4.68 -14.52
C GLY A 74 -15.62 3.94 -14.92
N ASN A 75 -15.73 3.05 -15.91
CA ASN A 75 -14.67 2.12 -16.32
C ASN A 75 -13.50 2.81 -17.07
N VAL A 76 -13.75 3.92 -17.76
CA VAL A 76 -12.74 4.50 -18.66
C VAL A 76 -11.82 5.47 -17.93
N LEU A 77 -10.52 5.15 -17.89
CA LEU A 77 -9.46 6.07 -17.47
C LEU A 77 -8.96 6.90 -18.65
N THR A 78 -8.92 8.22 -18.49
CA THR A 78 -8.35 9.12 -19.51
C THR A 78 -6.83 8.95 -19.65
N GLU A 79 -6.26 9.23 -20.83
CA GLU A 79 -4.80 9.14 -21.06
C GLU A 79 -3.98 10.01 -20.09
N GLN A 80 -4.52 11.17 -19.71
CA GLN A 80 -3.91 12.05 -18.71
C GLN A 80 -3.87 11.41 -17.32
N GLU A 81 -4.87 10.62 -16.94
CA GLU A 81 -4.87 9.93 -15.66
C GLU A 81 -3.93 8.73 -15.68
N GLN A 82 -3.88 8.00 -16.80
CA GLN A 82 -2.97 6.87 -16.97
C GLN A 82 -1.50 7.31 -16.90
N SER A 83 -1.15 8.49 -17.42
CA SER A 83 0.22 9.01 -17.33
C SER A 83 0.64 9.42 -15.92
N LEU A 84 -0.31 9.69 -15.02
CA LEU A 84 -0.08 10.01 -13.60
C LEU A 84 -0.01 8.76 -12.70
N MET A 85 -0.24 7.57 -13.26
CA MET A 85 -0.25 6.30 -12.56
C MET A 85 0.92 5.41 -12.99
N SER A 86 1.37 4.55 -12.07
CA SER A 86 2.34 3.53 -12.44
C SER A 86 1.66 2.42 -13.26
N LYS A 87 2.45 1.62 -13.98
CA LYS A 87 1.92 0.49 -14.78
C LYS A 87 1.18 -0.52 -13.92
N GLU A 88 1.67 -0.74 -12.71
CA GLU A 88 1.09 -1.63 -11.70
C GLU A 88 -0.25 -1.10 -11.20
N GLU A 89 -0.39 0.22 -11.03
CA GLU A 89 -1.63 0.87 -10.61
C GLU A 89 -2.70 0.81 -11.70
N VAL A 90 -2.31 0.98 -12.97
CA VAL A 90 -3.22 0.83 -14.11
C VAL A 90 -3.71 -0.62 -14.21
N ASN A 91 -2.80 -1.59 -14.08
CA ASN A 91 -3.15 -3.01 -14.05
C ASN A 91 -4.08 -3.33 -12.86
N TYR A 92 -3.80 -2.78 -11.68
CA TYR A 92 -4.67 -2.92 -10.51
C TYR A 92 -6.08 -2.40 -10.79
N PHE A 93 -6.23 -1.24 -11.43
CA PHE A 93 -7.53 -0.69 -11.78
C PHE A 93 -8.29 -1.59 -12.76
N GLN A 94 -7.61 -2.11 -13.79
CA GLN A 94 -8.22 -3.04 -14.76
C GLN A 94 -8.71 -4.33 -14.11
N GLN A 95 -7.93 -4.91 -13.19
CA GLN A 95 -8.34 -6.08 -12.43
C GLN A 95 -9.55 -5.78 -11.53
N TYR A 96 -9.54 -4.62 -10.86
CA TYR A 96 -10.65 -4.19 -10.02
C TYR A 96 -11.94 -3.98 -10.83
N ASP A 97 -11.85 -3.35 -12.01
CA ASP A 97 -12.99 -3.17 -12.90
C ASP A 97 -13.56 -4.50 -13.41
N SER A 98 -12.70 -5.45 -13.79
CA SER A 98 -13.14 -6.78 -14.22
C SER A 98 -13.85 -7.53 -13.09
N LEU A 99 -13.30 -7.47 -11.86
CA LEU A 99 -13.92 -8.10 -10.69
C LEU A 99 -15.27 -7.46 -10.36
N LEU A 100 -15.37 -6.14 -10.42
CA LEU A 100 -16.60 -5.40 -10.16
C LEU A 100 -17.66 -5.69 -11.23
N SER A 101 -17.27 -5.72 -12.50
CA SER A 101 -18.16 -6.06 -13.61
C SER A 101 -18.70 -7.48 -13.49
N SER A 102 -17.83 -8.44 -13.13
CA SER A 102 -18.26 -9.81 -12.85
C SER A 102 -19.25 -9.88 -11.68
N TYR A 103 -18.97 -9.17 -10.59
CA TYR A 103 -19.89 -9.09 -9.44
C TYR A 103 -21.26 -8.52 -9.85
N MET A 104 -21.28 -7.41 -10.59
CA MET A 104 -22.50 -6.77 -11.09
C MET A 104 -23.26 -7.59 -12.14
N GLN A 105 -22.61 -8.53 -12.82
CA GLN A 105 -23.32 -9.47 -13.70
C GLN A 105 -24.04 -10.56 -12.90
N HIS A 106 -23.48 -10.96 -11.76
CA HIS A 106 -24.08 -11.99 -10.90
C HIS A 106 -25.19 -11.44 -10.00
N THR A 107 -25.05 -10.19 -9.56
CA THR A 107 -26.11 -9.48 -8.82
C THR A 107 -26.87 -8.61 -9.82
N GLU A 108 -28.15 -8.84 -10.08
CA GLU A 108 -29.00 -8.11 -11.06
C GLU A 108 -29.16 -6.59 -10.80
N VAL A 109 -28.26 -5.97 -10.04
CA VAL A 109 -28.21 -4.56 -9.66
C VAL A 109 -26.90 -3.95 -10.15
N THR A 110 -26.98 -3.10 -11.18
CA THR A 110 -25.86 -2.26 -11.62
C THR A 110 -25.69 -1.09 -10.65
N ALA A 111 -24.77 -1.22 -9.69
CA ALA A 111 -24.52 -0.22 -8.65
C ALA A 111 -23.68 0.99 -9.11
N THR A 112 -23.26 1.05 -10.38
CA THR A 112 -22.53 2.19 -10.93
C THR A 112 -23.51 3.16 -11.57
N CYS A 113 -23.83 4.22 -10.85
CA CYS A 113 -24.70 5.34 -11.20
C CYS A 113 -24.96 5.55 -12.70
N ASP A 114 -26.25 5.69 -13.02
CA ASP A 114 -26.85 5.99 -14.32
C ASP A 114 -26.20 7.17 -15.04
N TYR A 115 -25.20 6.91 -15.88
CA TYR A 115 -24.77 7.83 -16.93
C TYR A 115 -24.27 7.03 -18.11
N GLY A 116 -25.09 6.96 -19.15
CA GLY A 116 -24.74 6.30 -20.39
C GLY A 116 -25.99 6.10 -21.21
N GLU A 117 -26.04 6.79 -22.35
CA GLU A 117 -27.08 6.64 -23.35
C GLU A 117 -27.46 5.18 -23.58
N ILE A 118 -28.74 4.83 -23.42
CA ILE A 118 -29.26 3.52 -23.83
C ILE A 118 -29.56 3.61 -25.32
N VAL A 119 -28.74 2.96 -26.15
CA VAL A 119 -29.04 2.81 -27.58
C VAL A 119 -30.06 1.68 -27.75
N THR A 120 -31.31 2.03 -28.06
CA THR A 120 -32.34 1.07 -28.45
C THR A 120 -32.44 1.00 -29.98
N THR A 121 -33.11 -0.04 -30.50
CA THR A 121 -33.38 -0.20 -31.95
C THR A 121 -34.19 0.96 -32.55
N SER A 122 -34.77 1.82 -31.70
CA SER A 122 -35.59 2.98 -32.04
C SER A 122 -34.88 4.33 -31.83
N GLY A 123 -33.66 4.36 -31.28
CA GLY A 123 -32.90 5.59 -31.04
C GLY A 123 -32.10 5.58 -29.74
N THR A 124 -31.40 6.67 -29.48
CA THR A 124 -30.52 6.81 -28.31
C THR A 124 -31.24 7.57 -27.19
N ILE A 125 -31.43 6.93 -26.02
CA ILE A 125 -32.04 7.56 -24.83
C ILE A 125 -30.93 8.07 -23.92
N ASN A 126 -30.76 9.39 -23.85
CA ASN A 126 -29.74 10.05 -23.03
C ASN A 126 -30.23 10.20 -21.58
N ILE A 127 -29.60 9.47 -20.66
CA ILE A 127 -29.84 9.56 -19.22
C ILE A 127 -28.76 10.46 -18.62
N SER A 128 -28.79 11.75 -18.97
CA SER A 128 -28.01 12.74 -18.26
C SER A 128 -28.78 13.14 -17.01
N CYS A 129 -28.32 12.69 -15.84
CA CYS A 129 -28.79 13.25 -14.58
C CYS A 129 -28.44 14.75 -14.57
N SER A 130 -29.48 15.55 -14.78
CA SER A 130 -29.46 16.99 -14.66
C SER A 130 -29.13 17.30 -13.22
N ILE A 131 -27.89 17.70 -12.96
CA ILE A 131 -27.52 18.36 -11.71
C ILE A 131 -28.30 19.68 -11.69
N LEU A 132 -29.49 19.66 -11.09
CA LEU A 132 -30.20 20.84 -10.62
C LEU A 132 -29.43 21.40 -9.41
N TYR A 133 -28.26 21.99 -9.65
CA TYR A 133 -27.83 23.15 -8.86
C TYR A 133 -28.30 24.39 -9.62
N ALA A 134 -29.62 24.63 -9.55
CA ALA A 134 -30.20 25.93 -9.84
C ALA A 134 -30.42 26.64 -8.51
N SER A 135 -29.68 27.72 -8.31
CA SER A 135 -29.84 28.81 -7.35
C SER A 135 -31.00 28.76 -6.35
N SER A 136 -30.67 28.81 -5.07
CA SER A 136 -31.30 29.69 -4.07
C SER A 136 -30.28 30.08 -3.01
#